data_AF-A0A2A5EVQ2-F1
#
_entry.id   AF-A0A2A5EVQ2-F1
#
_cell.length_a   1.000
_cell.length_b   1.000
_cell.length_c   1.000
_cell.angle_alpha   90.00
_cell.angle_beta   90.00
_cell.angle_gamma   90.00
#
_symmetry.space_group_name_H-M   'P 1'
#
loop_
_entity.id
_entity.type
_entity.pdbx_description
1 polymer ?
#
loop_
_entity_poly.entity_id
_entity_poly.type
_entity_poly.pdbx_seq_one_letter_code
_entity_poly.pdbx_strand_id
1 'polypeptide(L)'
;MLLTGELGAGKTCLTQGIALGLGIEGYVRSPTFVLMTRHHGRLTLHHVDLYRMGSAAEAWDLGLDEQLFGDGICVIEWADRATELFPEDCLWIHLTTAKTLKPER
;
A
#
# COMPACT_ATOMS: atom_id res chain seq x y z
N MET A 1 -1.39 2.13 7.23
CA MET A 1 -2.48 2.45 6.26
C MET A 1 -2.65 1.26 5.33
N LEU A 2 -3.87 0.76 5.21
CA LEU A 2 -4.20 -0.48 4.53
C LEU A 2 -5.09 -0.17 3.33
N LEU A 3 -4.56 -0.35 2.12
CA LEU A 3 -5.21 0.00 0.86
C LEU A 3 -5.81 -1.23 0.20
N THR A 4 -7.10 -1.17 -0.11
CA THR A 4 -7.83 -2.21 -0.85
C THR A 4 -8.52 -1.61 -2.07
N GLY A 5 -8.91 -2.46 -3.02
CA GLY A 5 -9.57 -2.05 -4.26
C GLY A 5 -9.06 -2.82 -5.45
N GLU A 6 -9.81 -2.78 -6.56
CA GLU A 6 -9.47 -3.52 -7.78
C GLU A 6 -8.14 -3.07 -8.42
N LEU A 7 -7.64 -3.87 -9.36
CA LEU A 7 -6.50 -3.49 -10.18
C LEU A 7 -6.81 -2.19 -10.94
N GLY A 8 -5.91 -1.22 -10.88
CA GLY A 8 -6.13 0.09 -11.50
C GLY A 8 -6.99 1.06 -10.67
N ALA A 9 -7.47 0.70 -9.48
CA ALA A 9 -8.23 1.60 -8.60
C ALA A 9 -7.42 2.80 -8.06
N GLY A 10 -6.11 2.86 -8.30
CA GLY A 10 -5.26 3.99 -7.91
C GLY A 10 -4.55 3.82 -6.57
N LYS A 11 -4.45 2.61 -6.01
CA LYS A 11 -3.72 2.32 -4.76
C LYS A 11 -2.30 2.90 -4.76
N THR A 12 -1.47 2.54 -5.75
CA THR A 12 -0.12 3.10 -5.91
C THR A 12 -0.11 4.61 -6.16
N CYS A 13 -1.12 5.15 -6.87
CA CYS A 13 -1.25 6.60 -7.09
C CYS A 13 -1.46 7.34 -5.75
N LEU A 14 -2.32 6.81 -4.87
CA LEU A 14 -2.49 7.33 -3.52
C LEU A 14 -1.18 7.25 -2.73
N THR A 15 -0.44 6.14 -2.80
CA THR A 15 0.87 6.00 -2.15
C THR A 15 1.88 7.04 -2.65
N GLN A 16 1.88 7.35 -3.95
CA GLN A 16 2.71 8.42 -4.52
C GLN A 16 2.32 9.79 -3.96
N GLY A 17 1.04 10.09 -3.83
CA GLY A 17 0.56 11.32 -3.18
C GLY A 17 1.02 11.43 -1.71
N ILE A 18 0.97 10.32 -0.97
CA ILE A 18 1.50 10.24 0.40
C ILE A 18 3.01 10.52 0.42
N ALA A 19 3.76 9.89 -0.48
CA ALA A 19 5.20 10.07 -0.59
C ALA A 19 5.59 11.53 -0.89
N LEU A 20 4.85 12.19 -1.79
CA LEU A 20 5.01 13.62 -2.07
C LEU A 20 4.75 14.47 -0.82
N GLY A 21 3.69 14.17 -0.06
CA GLY A 21 3.39 14.86 1.21
C GLY A 21 4.43 14.64 2.32
N LEU A 22 5.22 13.57 2.22
CA LEU A 22 6.37 13.32 3.09
C LEU A 22 7.66 13.99 2.61
N GLY A 23 7.68 14.59 1.41
CA GLY A 23 8.88 15.17 0.81
C GLY A 23 9.88 14.12 0.31
N ILE A 24 9.41 12.92 -0.05
CA ILE A 24 10.25 11.91 -0.69
C ILE A 24 10.57 12.35 -2.12
N GLU A 25 11.86 12.39 -2.46
CA GLU A 25 12.32 12.72 -3.81
C GLU A 25 12.27 11.50 -4.74
N GLY A 26 11.92 11.73 -6.00
CA GLY A 26 11.83 10.68 -7.01
C GLY A 26 10.46 10.00 -7.08
N TYR A 27 10.39 8.94 -7.89
CA TYR A 27 9.12 8.28 -8.21
C TYR A 27 8.97 6.97 -7.43
N VAL A 28 8.00 6.94 -6.51
CA VAL A 28 7.59 5.73 -5.80
C VAL A 28 6.83 4.82 -6.77
N ARG A 29 7.40 3.66 -7.06
CA ARG A 29 6.80 2.63 -7.92
C ARG A 29 6.11 1.59 -7.04
N SER A 30 5.11 0.91 -7.59
CA SER A 30 4.55 -0.26 -6.91
C SER A 30 5.65 -1.31 -6.72
N PRO A 31 5.79 -1.86 -5.50
CA PRO A 31 6.76 -2.89 -5.20
C PRO A 31 6.25 -4.29 -5.57
N THR A 32 5.22 -4.47 -6.42
CA THR A 32 4.62 -5.79 -6.74
C THR A 32 5.61 -6.96 -6.89
N PHE A 33 6.80 -6.75 -7.49
CA PHE A 33 7.81 -7.80 -7.68
C PHE A 33 8.82 -7.93 -6.54
N VAL A 34 9.17 -6.82 -5.90
CA VAL A 34 10.13 -6.79 -4.77
C VAL A 34 9.42 -6.87 -3.42
N LEU A 35 8.09 -6.91 -3.44
CA LEU A 35 7.11 -6.94 -2.36
C LEU A 35 7.12 -5.72 -1.44
N MET A 36 8.30 -5.23 -1.06
CA MET A 36 8.48 -4.18 -0.06
C MET A 36 9.57 -3.21 -0.50
N THR A 37 9.36 -1.92 -0.31
CA THR A 37 10.37 -0.86 -0.50
C THR A 37 10.30 0.17 0.62
N ARG A 38 11.44 0.83 0.87
CA ARG A 38 11.53 1.92 1.86
C ARG A 38 12.01 3.19 1.18
N HIS A 39 11.35 4.30 1.50
CA HIS A 39 11.67 5.62 0.97
C HIS A 39 11.81 6.61 2.12
N HIS A 40 12.79 7.50 2.07
CA HIS A 40 13.10 8.42 3.16
C HIS A 40 12.69 9.84 2.79
N GLY A 41 11.84 10.43 3.62
CA GLY A 41 11.48 11.86 3.59
C GLY A 41 11.49 12.40 5.01
N ARG A 42 10.51 13.25 5.35
CA ARG A 42 10.28 13.69 6.73
C ARG A 42 9.98 12.54 7.70
N LEU A 43 9.36 11.48 7.19
CA LEU A 43 9.21 10.17 7.84
C LEU A 43 9.58 9.09 6.82
N THR A 44 10.03 7.93 7.29
CA THR A 44 10.21 6.76 6.43
C THR A 44 8.85 6.25 5.95
N LEU A 45 8.73 6.01 4.65
CA LEU A 45 7.61 5.31 4.04
C LEU A 45 8.01 3.87 3.77
N HIS A 46 7.39 2.95 4.49
CA HIS A 46 7.38 1.52 4.18
C HIS A 46 6.24 1.24 3.21
N HIS A 47 6.56 0.89 1.97
CA HIS A 47 5.57 0.60 0.93
C HIS A 47 5.60 -0.89 0.63
N VAL A 48 4.48 -1.56 0.88
CA VAL A 48 4.29 -3.00 0.68
C VAL A 48 3.17 -3.24 -0.33
N ASP A 49 3.33 -4.25 -1.17
CA ASP A 49 2.29 -4.72 -2.09
C ASP A 49 2.12 -6.24 -1.97
N LEU A 50 0.94 -6.66 -1.49
CA LEU A 50 0.62 -8.07 -1.25
C LEU A 50 -0.04 -8.76 -2.45
N TYR A 51 -0.16 -8.10 -3.61
CA TYR A 51 -0.89 -8.64 -4.77
C TYR A 51 -0.49 -10.06 -5.18
N ARG A 52 0.77 -10.44 -4.95
CA ARG A 52 1.31 -11.76 -5.32
C ARG A 52 1.32 -12.78 -4.19
N MET A 53 1.00 -12.38 -2.97
CA MET A 53 1.04 -13.28 -1.82
C MET A 53 -0.10 -14.28 -1.89
N GLY A 54 0.22 -15.56 -1.71
CA GLY A 54 -0.75 -16.64 -1.67
C GLY A 54 -1.43 -16.78 -0.31
N SER A 55 -0.81 -16.30 0.76
CA SER A 55 -1.37 -16.31 2.12
C SER A 55 -0.74 -15.25 3.02
N ALA A 56 -1.41 -14.96 4.14
CA ALA A 56 -0.87 -14.12 5.20
C ALA A 56 0.42 -14.70 5.81
N ALA A 57 0.47 -16.02 6.04
CA ALA A 57 1.67 -16.68 6.58
C ALA A 57 2.90 -16.44 5.70
N GLU A 58 2.74 -16.52 4.37
CA GLU A 58 3.82 -16.23 3.42
C GLU A 58 4.28 -14.76 3.52
N ALA A 59 3.36 -13.82 3.74
CA ALA A 59 3.71 -12.41 3.91
C ALA A 59 4.47 -12.18 5.23
N TRP A 60 4.07 -12.86 6.31
CA TRP A 60 4.76 -12.82 7.59
C TRP A 60 6.20 -13.37 7.48
N ASP A 61 6.36 -14.54 6.86
CA ASP A 61 7.67 -15.19 6.69
C ASP A 61 8.66 -14.34 5.84
N LEU A 62 8.14 -13.43 5.01
CA LEU A 62 8.92 -12.50 4.19
C LEU A 62 9.25 -11.17 4.90
N GLY A 63 8.99 -11.04 6.20
CA GLY A 63 9.38 -9.89 7.01
C GLY A 63 8.39 -8.72 6.96
N LEU A 64 7.09 -9.01 6.78
CA LEU A 64 6.05 -7.98 6.81
C LEU A 64 5.96 -7.27 8.17
N ASP A 65 6.19 -8.01 9.25
CA ASP A 65 6.23 -7.51 10.62
C ASP A 65 7.27 -6.40 10.80
N GLU A 66 8.47 -6.56 10.22
CA GLU A 66 9.51 -5.52 10.25
C GLU A 66 9.06 -4.21 9.58
N GLN A 67 8.22 -4.30 8.55
CA GLN A 67 7.68 -3.12 7.87
C GLN A 67 6.49 -2.53 8.62
N LEU A 68 5.68 -3.35 9.27
CA LEU A 68 4.51 -2.93 10.04
C LEU A 68 4.91 -2.18 11.31
N PHE A 69 5.93 -2.67 12.00
CA PHE A 69 6.40 -2.13 13.28
C PHE A 69 7.67 -1.27 13.16
N GLY A 70 8.10 -0.97 11.93
CA GLY A 70 9.19 -0.05 11.66
C GLY A 70 8.83 1.41 11.98
N ASP A 71 9.86 2.24 12.15
CA ASP A 71 9.68 3.68 12.36
C ASP A 71 9.14 4.37 11.11
N GLY A 72 8.09 5.20 11.27
CA GLY A 72 7.52 6.01 10.20
C GLY A 72 6.09 5.60 9.85
N ILE A 73 5.78 5.53 8.56
CA ILE A 73 4.46 5.11 8.09
C ILE A 73 4.56 3.87 7.21
N CYS A 74 3.61 2.95 7.39
CA CYS A 74 3.48 1.76 6.56
C CYS A 74 2.22 1.87 5.68
N VAL A 75 2.40 1.74 4.35
CA VAL A 75 1.33 1.71 3.36
C VAL A 75 1.35 0.35 2.67
N ILE A 76 0.26 -0.40 2.83
CA ILE A 76 0.13 -1.77 2.31
C ILE A 76 -0.96 -1.81 1.26
N GLU A 77 -0.59 -2.12 0.01
CA GLU A 77 -1.53 -2.40 -1.06
C GLU A 77 -2.01 -3.85 -1.01
N TRP A 78 -3.28 -4.09 -1.37
CA TRP A 78 -3.92 -5.41 -1.30
C TRP A 78 -3.91 -6.00 0.10
N ALA A 79 -4.12 -5.14 1.09
CA ALA A 79 -4.13 -5.52 2.50
C ALA A 79 -5.19 -6.60 2.82
N ASP A 80 -6.27 -6.70 2.04
CA ASP A 80 -7.28 -7.75 2.18
C ASP A 80 -6.71 -9.19 2.12
N ARG A 81 -5.48 -9.38 1.64
CA ARG A 81 -4.80 -10.70 1.60
C ARG A 81 -4.16 -11.14 2.91
N ALA A 82 -4.06 -10.26 3.90
CA ALA A 82 -3.42 -10.55 5.18
C ALA A 82 -4.11 -9.86 6.36
N THR A 83 -5.44 -9.76 6.30
CA THR A 83 -6.29 -9.06 7.29
C THR A 83 -5.99 -9.41 8.75
N GLU A 84 -5.65 -10.66 9.00
CA GLU A 84 -5.36 -11.24 10.32
C GLU A 84 -4.03 -10.78 10.91
N LEU A 85 -3.14 -10.17 10.12
CA LEU A 85 -1.82 -9.74 10.58
C LEU A 85 -1.80 -8.28 11.08
N PHE A 86 -2.85 -7.51 10.81
CA PHE A 86 -2.81 -6.08 11.08
C PHE A 86 -3.33 -5.72 12.47
N PRO A 87 -2.68 -4.74 13.15
CA PRO A 87 -3.20 -4.17 14.39
C PRO A 87 -4.59 -3.54 14.22
N GLU A 88 -5.37 -3.48 15.30
CA GLU A 88 -6.73 -2.91 15.31
C GLU A 88 -6.76 -1.42 14.92
N ASP A 89 -5.72 -0.67 15.29
CA ASP A 89 -5.64 0.79 15.08
C ASP A 89 -5.20 1.21 13.65
N CYS A 90 -5.34 0.30 12.68
CA CYS A 90 -4.97 0.59 11.29
C CYS A 90 -6.05 1.38 10.54
N LEU A 91 -5.64 2.43 9.83
CA LEU A 91 -6.51 3.11 8.87
C LEU A 91 -6.68 2.29 7.59
N TRP A 92 -7.91 1.81 7.36
CA TRP A 92 -8.33 1.14 6.12
C TRP A 92 -8.88 2.13 5.10
N ILE A 93 -8.45 2.00 3.83
CA ILE A 93 -8.92 2.80 2.71
C ILE A 93 -9.30 1.86 1.57
N HIS A 94 -10.57 1.93 1.16
CA HIS A 94 -11.07 1.20 0.00
C HIS A 94 -11.20 2.15 -1.20
N LEU A 95 -10.54 1.81 -2.30
CA LEU A 95 -10.57 2.57 -3.54
C LEU A 95 -11.46 1.87 -4.59
N THR A 96 -12.40 2.63 -5.16
CA THR A 96 -13.26 2.20 -6.26
C THR A 96 -13.06 3.11 -7.46
N THR A 97 -13.11 2.55 -8.66
CA THR A 97 -13.16 3.37 -9.88
C THR A 97 -14.57 3.93 -10.07
N ALA A 98 -14.67 5.23 -10.30
CA ALA A 98 -15.93 5.81 -10.76
C ALA A 98 -16.13 5.41 -12.22
N LYS A 99 -17.31 4.86 -12.56
CA LYS A 99 -17.68 4.69 -13.97
C LYS A 99 -17.76 6.09 -14.58
N THR A 100 -16.97 6.36 -15.61
CA THR A 100 -17.12 7.57 -16.41
C THR A 100 -18.56 7.57 -16.95
N LEU A 101 -19.39 8.51 -16.48
CA LEU A 101 -20.68 8.76 -17.08
C LEU A 101 -20.42 9.08 -18.55
N LYS A 102 -20.89 8.22 -19.46
CA LYS A 102 -20.90 8.58 -20.88
C LYS A 102 -21.74 9.87 -20.98
N PRO A 103 -21.24 10.94 -21.60
CA PRO A 103 -22.08 12.09 -21.85
C PRO A 103 -23.28 11.61 -22.67
N GLU A 104 -24.49 11.93 -22.20
CA GLU A 104 -25.71 11.74 -22.98
C GLU A 104 -25.53 12.50 -24.30
N ARG A 105 -25.80 11.81 -25.42
CA ARG A 105 -25.74 12.40 -26.76
C ARG A 105 -26.99 13.24 -27.02
#